data_AF-A0A969QVX4-F1
#
_entry.id   AF-A0A969QVX4-F1
#
_cell.length_a   1.000
_cell.length_b   1.000
_cell.length_c   1.000
_cell.angle_alpha   90.00
_cell.angle_beta   90.00
_cell.angle_gamma   90.00
#
_symmetry.space_group_name_H-M   'P 1'
#
loop_
_entity.id
_entity.type
_entity.pdbx_description
1 polymer ?
#
loop_
_entity_poly.entity_id
_entity_poly.type
_entity_poly.pdbx_seq_one_letter_code
_entity_poly.pdbx_strand_id
1 'polypeptide(L)'
;MINKQLSGLTKASIKKSEEALLKTETAIATLTNRQQKITIRSVAKEAKVSVSYIYKHPELAYRIQRLREQQKYNLIVNHQSTKKANREAKIRQKEKAKIREEDDLKVIIEQVKKENNLENLQAENLQLAMENLRLKQELKYALASLQEARAFILEQRQLDP
;
A
#
# COMPACT_ATOMS: atom_id res chain seq x y z
N MET A 1 43.75 56.42 43.85
CA MET A 1 42.89 55.24 44.15
C MET A 1 41.81 54.94 43.09
N ILE A 2 41.56 55.79 42.08
CA ILE A 2 40.47 55.63 41.09
C ILE A 2 40.74 54.52 40.04
N ASN A 3 42.01 54.23 39.71
CA ASN A 3 42.38 53.24 38.69
C ASN A 3 42.18 51.75 39.09
N LYS A 4 42.11 51.44 40.39
CA LYS A 4 41.94 50.04 40.84
C LYS A 4 40.49 49.55 40.70
N GLN A 5 39.52 50.47 40.71
CA GLN A 5 38.10 50.17 40.54
C GLN A 5 37.69 50.00 39.06
N LEU A 6 38.25 50.83 38.16
CA LEU A 6 38.03 50.71 36.71
C LEU A 6 38.55 49.39 36.13
N SER A 7 39.69 48.91 36.60
CA SER A 7 40.26 47.61 36.17
C SER A 7 39.51 46.39 36.72
N GLY A 8 38.81 46.53 37.84
CA GLY A 8 37.92 45.48 38.38
C GLY A 8 36.60 45.38 37.58
N LEU A 9 36.04 46.53 37.17
CA LEU A 9 34.84 46.61 36.34
C LEU A 9 35.04 45.94 34.98
N THR A 10 36.19 46.17 34.34
CA THR A 10 36.51 45.58 33.04
C THR A 10 36.68 44.07 33.13
N LYS A 11 37.41 43.55 34.14
CA LYS A 11 37.57 42.10 34.35
C LYS A 11 36.25 41.37 34.61
N ALA A 12 35.37 41.96 35.43
CA ALA A 12 34.06 41.37 35.70
C ALA A 12 33.14 41.40 34.46
N SER A 13 33.22 42.46 33.66
CA SER A 13 32.46 42.59 32.41
C SER A 13 32.92 41.56 31.35
N ILE A 14 34.23 41.37 31.21
CA ILE A 14 34.82 40.39 30.27
C ILE A 14 34.37 38.97 30.65
N LYS A 15 34.51 38.57 31.93
CA LYS A 15 34.06 37.26 32.41
C LYS A 15 32.57 37.02 32.16
N LYS A 16 31.71 38.02 32.42
CA LYS A 16 30.27 37.92 32.14
C LYS A 16 29.98 37.75 30.65
N SER A 17 30.77 38.41 29.79
CA SER A 17 30.61 38.29 28.34
C SER A 17 31.01 36.90 27.83
N GLU A 18 32.10 36.33 28.35
CA GLU A 18 32.56 34.98 28.04
C GLU A 18 31.56 33.92 28.52
N GLU A 19 31.06 34.05 29.74
CA GLU A 19 30.02 33.16 30.26
C GLU A 19 28.73 33.21 29.43
N ALA A 20 28.31 34.40 29.00
CA ALA A 20 27.13 34.58 28.18
C ALA A 20 27.31 33.96 26.78
N LEU A 21 28.52 34.04 26.22
CA LEU A 21 28.86 33.40 24.95
C LEU A 21 28.79 31.88 25.09
N LEU A 22 29.43 31.31 26.12
CA LEU A 22 29.41 29.87 26.39
C LEU A 22 27.98 29.35 26.60
N LYS A 23 27.15 30.08 27.36
CA LYS A 23 25.73 29.76 27.57
C LYS A 23 24.93 29.79 26.26
N THR A 24 25.25 30.72 25.37
CA THR A 24 24.58 30.84 24.07
C THR A 24 24.94 29.66 23.16
N GLU A 25 26.22 29.28 23.11
CA GLU A 25 26.68 28.13 22.32
C GLU A 25 26.10 26.80 22.84
N THR A 26 26.12 26.59 24.15
CA THR A 26 25.51 25.40 24.77
C THR A 26 24.00 25.34 24.56
N ALA A 27 23.30 26.47 24.60
CA ALA A 27 21.89 26.55 24.26
C ALA A 27 21.59 26.18 22.80
N ILE A 28 22.42 26.65 21.86
CA ILE A 28 22.29 26.27 20.44
C ILE A 28 22.46 24.76 20.28
N ALA A 29 23.49 24.17 20.90
CA ALA A 29 23.72 22.73 20.85
C ALA A 29 22.55 21.94 21.45
N THR A 30 22.02 22.40 22.59
CA THR A 30 20.89 21.77 23.29
C THR A 30 19.63 21.79 22.44
N LEU A 31 19.29 22.94 21.84
CA LEU A 31 18.13 23.08 20.95
C LEU A 31 18.29 22.24 19.68
N THR A 32 19.52 22.13 19.15
CA THR A 32 19.82 21.29 17.99
C THR A 32 19.60 19.81 18.31
N ASN A 33 20.14 19.33 19.44
CA ASN A 33 20.00 17.94 19.88
C ASN A 33 18.55 17.56 20.18
N ARG A 34 17.78 18.48 20.79
CA ARG A 34 16.35 18.28 21.05
C ARG A 34 15.46 18.47 19.81
N GLN A 35 16.06 18.77 18.65
CA GLN A 35 15.34 19.09 17.41
C GLN A 35 14.28 20.20 17.60
N GLN A 36 14.54 21.12 18.53
CA GLN A 36 13.66 22.24 18.81
C GLN A 36 13.99 23.41 17.89
N LYS A 37 13.01 24.31 17.74
CA LYS A 37 13.12 25.45 16.80
C LYS A 37 14.25 26.40 17.24
N ILE A 38 15.27 26.56 16.40
CA ILE A 38 16.38 27.48 16.64
C ILE A 38 15.98 28.88 16.13
N THR A 39 15.74 29.79 17.07
CA THR A 39 15.43 31.20 16.80
C THR A 39 16.17 32.05 17.82
N ILE A 40 16.38 33.33 17.52
CA ILE A 40 17.01 34.25 18.48
C ILE A 40 16.27 34.23 19.83
N ARG A 41 14.93 34.18 19.82
CA ARG A 41 14.14 34.14 21.05
C ARG A 41 14.29 32.82 21.82
N SER A 42 14.29 31.67 21.15
CA SER A 42 14.45 30.38 21.81
C SER A 42 15.85 30.19 22.37
N VAL A 43 16.87 30.61 21.62
CA VAL A 43 18.27 30.58 22.08
C VAL A 43 18.47 31.52 23.26
N ALA A 44 17.96 32.76 23.21
CA ALA A 44 18.03 33.70 24.32
C ALA A 44 17.37 33.13 25.59
N LYS A 45 16.21 32.49 25.45
CA LYS A 45 15.49 31.86 26.55
C LYS A 45 16.28 30.70 27.16
N GLU A 46 16.83 29.82 26.34
CA GLU A 46 17.59 28.64 26.80
C GLU A 46 18.94 29.05 27.43
N ALA A 47 19.64 30.02 26.84
CA ALA A 47 20.91 30.55 27.32
C ALA A 47 20.77 31.50 28.52
N LYS A 48 19.54 31.90 28.86
CA LYS A 48 19.23 32.91 29.89
C LYS A 48 19.94 34.26 29.63
N VAL A 49 20.01 34.67 28.36
CA VAL A 49 20.55 35.97 27.94
C VAL A 49 19.45 36.83 27.33
N SER A 50 19.65 38.14 27.26
CA SER A 50 18.69 39.01 26.59
C SER A 50 18.78 38.85 25.07
N VAL A 51 17.67 39.09 24.38
CA VAL A 51 17.66 39.15 22.91
C VAL A 51 18.61 40.24 22.40
N SER A 52 18.66 41.38 23.10
CA SER A 52 19.56 42.50 22.78
C SER A 52 21.04 42.09 22.86
N TYR A 53 21.43 41.23 23.81
CA TYR A 53 22.79 40.69 23.88
C TYR A 53 23.16 39.96 22.59
N ILE A 54 22.29 39.08 22.08
CA ILE A 54 22.54 38.35 20.83
C ILE A 54 22.71 39.33 19.66
N TYR A 55 21.89 40.39 19.58
CA TYR A 55 22.04 41.40 18.52
C TYR A 55 23.30 42.26 18.66
N LYS A 56 23.81 42.46 19.88
CA LYS A 56 25.09 43.14 20.12
C LYS A 56 26.29 42.34 19.59
N HIS A 57 26.11 41.03 19.40
CA HIS A 57 27.11 40.11 18.88
C HIS A 57 26.65 39.54 17.53
N PRO A 58 26.90 40.24 16.40
CA PRO A 58 26.33 39.89 15.10
C PRO A 58 26.71 38.48 14.63
N GLU A 59 27.86 37.95 15.05
CA GLU A 59 28.27 36.58 14.74
C GLU A 59 27.31 35.53 15.33
N LEU A 60 26.82 35.73 16.55
CA LEU A 60 25.83 34.85 17.17
C LEU A 60 24.50 34.91 16.42
N ALA A 61 24.05 36.12 16.09
CA ALA A 61 22.82 36.31 15.32
C ALA A 61 22.89 35.62 13.95
N TYR A 62 24.03 35.78 13.24
CA TYR A 62 24.27 35.14 11.95
C TYR A 62 24.27 33.61 12.07
N ARG A 63 24.97 33.06 13.07
CA ARG A 63 25.02 31.61 13.32
C ARG A 63 23.63 31.03 13.58
N ILE A 64 22.85 31.69 14.45
CA ILE A 64 21.47 31.27 14.77
C ILE A 64 20.60 31.30 13.50
N GLN A 65 20.75 32.33 12.67
CA GLN A 65 20.01 32.44 11.41
C GLN A 65 20.38 31.32 10.43
N ARG A 66 21.66 31.03 10.24
CA ARG A 66 22.14 29.92 9.40
C ARG A 66 21.59 28.57 9.85
N LEU A 67 21.63 28.30 11.15
CA LEU A 67 21.09 27.06 11.72
C LEU A 67 19.57 26.96 11.55
N ARG A 68 18.86 28.07 11.70
CA ARG A 68 17.41 28.14 11.46
C ARG A 68 17.05 27.80 10.01
N GLU A 69 17.81 28.32 9.06
CA GLU A 69 17.62 28.05 7.63
C GLU A 69 17.89 26.58 7.29
N GLN A 70 18.95 26.00 7.84
CA GLN A 70 19.25 24.58 7.72
C GLN A 70 18.12 23.69 8.28
N GLN A 71 17.59 24.02 9.47
CA GLN A 71 16.44 23.30 10.03
C GLN A 71 15.21 23.39 9.10
N LYS A 72 14.93 24.57 8.53
CA LYS A 72 13.82 24.76 7.59
C LYS A 72 13.99 23.90 6.34
N TYR A 73 15.19 23.85 5.77
CA TYR A 73 15.48 23.05 4.58
C TYR A 73 15.27 21.55 4.86
N ASN A 74 15.81 21.04 5.97
CA ASN A 74 15.69 19.63 6.35
C ASN A 74 14.23 19.20 6.56
N LEU A 75 13.40 20.07 7.18
CA LEU A 75 11.97 19.81 7.35
C LEU A 75 11.23 19.70 6.01
N ILE A 76 11.57 20.54 5.04
CA ILE A 76 10.95 20.52 3.70
C ILE A 76 11.34 19.25 2.95
N VAL A 77 12.62 18.88 2.96
CA VAL A 77 13.11 17.68 2.28
C VAL A 77 12.48 16.41 2.87
N ASN A 78 12.38 16.31 4.20
CA ASN A 78 11.70 15.18 4.85
C ASN A 78 10.20 15.13 4.55
N HIS A 79 9.53 16.27 4.45
CA HIS A 79 8.11 16.29 4.08
C HIS A 79 7.88 15.84 2.63
N GLN A 80 8.79 16.20 1.73
CA GLN A 80 8.72 15.76 0.32
C GLN A 80 9.04 14.26 0.18
N SER A 81 10.03 13.74 0.90
CA SER A 81 10.38 12.32 0.86
C SER A 81 9.27 11.43 1.42
N THR A 82 8.66 11.82 2.55
CA THR A 82 7.51 11.11 3.14
C THR A 82 6.28 11.14 2.25
N LYS A 83 5.99 12.27 1.58
CA LYS A 83 4.91 12.37 0.59
C LYS A 83 5.14 11.45 -0.62
N LYS A 84 6.38 11.37 -1.12
CA LYS A 84 6.76 10.47 -2.21
C LYS A 84 6.61 9.00 -1.80
N ALA A 85 7.15 8.62 -0.63
CA ALA A 85 7.04 7.25 -0.10
C ALA A 85 5.57 6.82 0.09
N ASN A 86 4.71 7.71 0.61
CA ASN A 86 3.28 7.45 0.74
C ASN A 86 2.58 7.26 -0.61
N ARG A 87 2.97 8.03 -1.65
CA ARG A 87 2.44 7.86 -3.00
C ARG A 87 2.85 6.51 -3.60
N GLU A 88 4.11 6.13 -3.46
CA GLU A 88 4.63 4.84 -3.91
C GLU A 88 3.97 3.66 -3.19
N ALA A 89 3.73 3.77 -1.88
CA ALA A 89 3.01 2.75 -1.12
C ALA A 89 1.57 2.57 -1.63
N LYS A 90 0.86 3.67 -1.91
CA LYS A 90 -0.50 3.61 -2.50
C LYS A 90 -0.51 2.98 -3.89
N ILE A 91 0.49 3.27 -4.72
CA ILE A 91 0.61 2.66 -6.06
C ILE A 91 0.81 1.14 -5.93
N ARG A 92 1.77 0.70 -5.11
CA ARG A 92 2.01 -0.73 -4.87
C ARG A 92 0.80 -1.46 -4.30
N GLN A 93 0.02 -0.82 -3.43
CA GLN A 93 -1.21 -1.41 -2.89
C GLN A 93 -2.26 -1.61 -4.00
N LYS A 94 -2.42 -0.64 -4.90
CA LYS A 94 -3.33 -0.76 -6.05
C LYS A 94 -2.89 -1.85 -7.01
N GLU A 95 -1.60 -1.95 -7.31
CA GLU A 95 -1.05 -3.00 -8.17
C GLU A 95 -1.29 -4.39 -7.58
N LYS A 96 -1.04 -4.56 -6.27
CA LYS A 96 -1.34 -5.83 -5.59
C LYS A 96 -2.83 -6.19 -5.62
N ALA A 97 -3.73 -5.22 -5.52
CA ALA A 97 -5.16 -5.47 -5.62
C ALA A 97 -5.57 -5.94 -7.03
N LYS A 98 -5.01 -5.30 -8.07
CA LYS A 98 -5.26 -5.70 -9.47
C LYS A 98 -4.75 -7.11 -9.77
N ILE A 99 -3.56 -7.47 -9.28
CA ILE A 99 -3.00 -8.82 -9.48
C ILE A 99 -3.92 -9.88 -8.84
N ARG A 100 -4.44 -9.62 -7.64
CA ARG A 100 -5.40 -10.53 -6.99
C ARG A 100 -6.67 -10.70 -7.80
N GLU A 101 -7.22 -9.59 -8.30
CA GLU A 101 -8.42 -9.62 -9.15
C GLU A 101 -8.17 -10.41 -10.45
N GLU A 102 -7.01 -10.24 -11.09
CA GLU A 102 -6.63 -11.03 -12.26
C GLU A 102 -6.51 -12.54 -11.95
N ASP A 103 -5.96 -12.90 -10.80
CA ASP A 103 -5.85 -14.30 -10.38
C ASP A 103 -7.22 -14.91 -10.05
N ASP A 104 -8.10 -14.18 -9.37
CA ASP A 104 -9.49 -14.60 -9.11
C ASP A 104 -10.26 -14.81 -10.41
N LEU A 105 -10.12 -13.88 -11.38
CA LEU A 105 -10.73 -14.00 -12.70
C LEU A 105 -10.22 -15.23 -13.46
N LYS A 106 -8.92 -15.56 -13.37
CA LYS A 106 -8.37 -16.78 -14.01
C LYS A 106 -8.99 -18.05 -13.41
N VAL A 107 -9.16 -18.11 -12.10
CA VAL A 107 -9.80 -19.26 -11.43
C VAL A 107 -11.25 -19.41 -11.90
N ILE A 108 -11.99 -18.31 -11.98
CA ILE A 108 -13.38 -18.32 -12.47
C ILE A 108 -13.43 -18.80 -13.94
N ILE A 109 -12.54 -18.29 -14.79
CA ILE A 109 -12.47 -18.71 -16.20
C ILE A 109 -12.17 -20.21 -16.33
N GLU A 110 -11.21 -20.72 -15.55
CA GLU A 110 -10.88 -22.15 -15.48
C GLU A 110 -12.09 -22.99 -15.07
N GLN A 111 -12.82 -22.55 -14.04
CA GLN A 111 -14.01 -23.25 -13.55
C GLN A 111 -15.13 -23.25 -14.61
N VAL A 112 -15.41 -22.10 -15.20
CA VAL A 112 -16.43 -21.94 -16.25
C VAL A 112 -16.09 -22.78 -17.49
N LYS A 113 -14.81 -22.92 -17.85
CA LYS A 113 -14.39 -23.81 -18.95
C LYS A 113 -14.62 -25.28 -18.62
N LYS A 114 -14.41 -25.69 -17.37
CA LYS A 114 -14.69 -27.07 -16.92
C LYS A 114 -16.18 -27.36 -16.88
N GLU A 115 -16.99 -26.42 -16.44
CA GLU A 115 -18.46 -26.55 -16.39
C GLU A 115 -19.06 -26.51 -17.80
N ASN A 116 -18.55 -25.64 -18.67
CA ASN A 116 -18.93 -25.57 -20.09
C ASN A 116 -18.10 -26.53 -20.94
N ASN A 117 -17.90 -27.76 -20.50
CA ASN A 117 -17.29 -28.81 -21.32
C ASN A 117 -18.30 -29.25 -22.40
N LEU A 118 -18.67 -28.29 -23.25
CA LEU A 118 -19.68 -28.36 -24.28
C LEU A 118 -19.38 -29.49 -25.26
N GLU A 119 -18.10 -29.77 -25.50
CA GLU A 119 -17.63 -30.88 -26.31
C GLU A 119 -18.04 -32.23 -25.72
N ASN A 120 -17.90 -32.42 -24.40
CA ASN A 120 -18.33 -33.65 -23.73
C ASN A 120 -19.86 -33.79 -23.76
N LEU A 121 -20.60 -32.70 -23.47
CA LEU A 121 -22.06 -32.70 -23.51
C LEU A 121 -22.60 -32.93 -24.93
N GLN A 122 -21.92 -32.43 -25.96
CA GLN A 122 -22.29 -32.67 -27.36
C GLN A 122 -22.00 -34.12 -27.77
N ALA A 123 -20.87 -34.68 -27.35
CA ALA A 123 -20.53 -36.09 -27.60
C ALA A 123 -21.54 -37.03 -26.93
N GLU A 124 -21.91 -36.77 -25.67
CA GLU A 124 -22.92 -37.54 -24.94
C GLU A 124 -24.30 -37.45 -25.62
N ASN A 125 -24.73 -36.25 -26.02
CA ASN A 125 -25.98 -36.09 -26.76
C ASN A 125 -26.00 -36.85 -28.09
N LEU A 126 -24.89 -36.86 -28.83
CA LEU A 126 -24.78 -37.61 -30.09
C LEU A 126 -24.91 -39.12 -29.84
N GLN A 127 -24.24 -39.63 -28.79
CA GLN A 127 -24.33 -41.05 -28.40
C GLN A 127 -25.76 -41.43 -28.02
N LEU A 128 -26.41 -40.64 -27.16
CA LEU A 128 -27.80 -40.84 -26.76
C LEU A 128 -28.76 -40.79 -27.96
N ALA A 129 -28.50 -39.93 -28.95
CA ALA A 129 -29.31 -39.86 -30.17
C ALA A 129 -29.16 -41.14 -31.02
N MET A 130 -27.94 -41.67 -31.16
CA MET A 130 -27.68 -42.93 -31.87
C MET A 130 -28.33 -44.11 -31.17
N GLU A 131 -28.22 -44.21 -29.83
CA GLU A 131 -28.84 -45.27 -29.06
C GLU A 131 -30.37 -45.23 -29.14
N ASN A 132 -30.97 -44.04 -29.02
CA ASN A 132 -32.41 -43.86 -29.21
C ASN A 132 -32.87 -44.33 -30.59
N LEU A 133 -32.09 -44.06 -31.64
CA LEU A 133 -32.40 -44.50 -32.99
C LEU A 133 -32.35 -46.02 -33.10
N ARG A 134 -31.33 -46.65 -32.51
CA ARG A 134 -31.19 -48.12 -32.47
C ARG A 134 -32.34 -48.77 -31.71
N LEU A 135 -32.65 -48.30 -30.51
CA LEU A 135 -33.75 -48.83 -29.69
C LEU A 135 -35.10 -48.68 -30.39
N LYS A 136 -35.34 -47.58 -31.11
CA LYS A 136 -36.56 -47.41 -31.93
C LYS A 136 -36.65 -48.43 -33.06
N GLN A 137 -35.53 -48.78 -33.69
CA GLN A 137 -35.50 -49.81 -34.73
C GLN A 137 -35.73 -51.21 -34.15
N GLU A 138 -35.07 -51.55 -33.05
CA GLU A 138 -35.26 -52.81 -32.33
C GLU A 138 -36.72 -52.98 -31.88
N LEU A 139 -37.31 -51.92 -31.31
CA LEU A 139 -38.72 -51.90 -30.90
C LEU A 139 -39.66 -52.10 -32.09
N LYS A 140 -39.37 -51.45 -33.23
CA LYS A 140 -40.15 -51.63 -34.46
C LYS A 140 -40.08 -53.08 -34.96
N TYR A 141 -38.90 -53.70 -34.95
CA TYR A 141 -38.71 -55.09 -35.35
C TYR A 141 -39.44 -56.06 -34.42
N ALA A 142 -39.31 -55.89 -33.10
CA ALA A 142 -39.98 -56.73 -32.12
C ALA A 142 -41.51 -56.64 -32.24
N LEU A 143 -42.05 -55.44 -32.49
CA LEU A 143 -43.48 -55.26 -32.73
C LEU A 143 -43.95 -55.98 -33.99
N ALA A 144 -43.19 -55.90 -35.09
CA ALA A 144 -43.50 -56.61 -36.32
C ALA A 144 -43.49 -58.13 -36.11
N SER A 145 -42.45 -58.67 -35.47
CA SER A 145 -42.34 -60.09 -35.15
C SER A 145 -43.48 -60.58 -34.24
N LEU A 146 -43.88 -59.78 -33.24
CA LEU A 146 -45.01 -60.11 -32.37
C LEU A 146 -46.34 -60.12 -33.13
N GLN A 147 -46.53 -59.19 -34.07
CA GLN A 147 -47.70 -59.16 -34.94
C GLN A 147 -47.76 -60.36 -35.87
N GLU A 148 -46.63 -60.74 -36.47
CA GLU A 148 -46.50 -61.94 -37.31
C GLU A 148 -46.79 -63.22 -36.52
N ALA A 149 -46.20 -63.37 -35.33
CA ALA A 149 -46.46 -64.52 -34.45
C ALA A 149 -47.93 -64.59 -34.04
N ARG A 150 -48.56 -63.45 -33.74
CA ARG A 150 -50.00 -63.38 -33.43
C ARG A 150 -50.84 -63.79 -34.63
N ALA A 151 -50.52 -63.33 -35.83
CA ALA A 151 -51.23 -63.69 -37.06
C ALA A 151 -51.11 -65.20 -37.32
N PHE A 152 -49.90 -65.76 -37.19
CA PHE A 152 -49.66 -67.19 -37.33
C PHE A 152 -50.49 -68.03 -36.34
N ILE A 153 -50.52 -67.66 -35.05
CA ILE A 153 -51.33 -68.38 -34.04
C ILE A 153 -52.83 -68.31 -34.37
N LEU A 154 -53.32 -67.17 -34.88
CA LEU A 154 -54.72 -67.02 -35.27
C LEU A 154 -55.07 -67.86 -36.50
N GLU A 155 -54.18 -67.97 -37.48
CA GLU A 155 -54.35 -68.84 -38.66
C GLU A 155 -54.37 -70.32 -38.27
N GLN A 156 -53.45 -70.76 -37.41
CA GLN A 156 -53.42 -72.14 -36.91
C GLN A 156 -54.72 -72.52 -36.18
N ARG A 157 -55.28 -71.59 -35.38
CA ARG A 157 -56.55 -71.82 -34.67
C ARG A 157 -57.78 -71.90 -35.58
N GLN A 158 -57.72 -71.36 -36.80
CA GLN A 158 -58.80 -71.46 -37.78
C GLN A 158 -58.74 -72.76 -38.61
N LEU A 159 -57.62 -73.49 -38.54
CA LEU A 159 -57.37 -74.72 -39.28
C LEU A 159 -57.59 -75.99 -38.45
N ASP A 160 -57.80 -75.87 -37.14
CA ASP A 160 -58.25 -76.95 -36.25
C ASP A 160 -59.80 -76.93 -36.13
N PRO A 161 -60.54 -77.89 -36.73
CA PRO A 161 -62.00 -78.01 -36.60
C PRO A 161 -62.48 -78.52 -35.23
#